data_AF-A0A6B8RUJ6-F1
#
_entry.id   AF-A0A6B8RUJ6-F1
#
_cell.length_a   1.000
_cell.length_b   1.000
_cell.length_c   1.000
_cell.angle_alpha   90.00
_cell.angle_beta   90.00
_cell.angle_gamma   90.00
#
_symmetry.space_group_name_H-M   'P 1'
#
loop_
_entity.id
_entity.type
_entity.pdbx_description
1 polymer ?
#
loop_
_entity_poly.entity_id
_entity_poly.type
_entity_poly.pdbx_seq_one_letter_code
_entity_poly.pdbx_strand_id
1 'polypeptide(L)'
;MGSFFTNIQIKSVGPNSLLDLKEEIIATIMKNFDYDKVEESSDRAIIISGDVNSDWITVYDELSDSDDYQSLEDLASAISQALGTYAVSNLVYDSDLLCMRLFEQGKSLDLYVNDVELYNEFLQQNRKRNGQLSRWAPLLKEANKSDLSLIWQEESLFAEDKLHSLSKCFGWLTDDSCTGFNYRQKDRLGPRDTVLYFRDNNPAGPLFNEDGPTKFEYGTFGLVWECKSNMLSSQRFFHQNTGVSERGLSIRVWGSAIDEGSIVSLTADVVLPDQILSKGTVREVQLKYVDQDTTFPGFIIDFPDYDIPAGAELIRSISSNKDIEKSTKMNHKSQTTVDISFIPLKSGIYELFVSIHPSSNIMNGVEHKIPIYVDTSIW
;
A
#
# COMPACT_ATOMS: atom_id res chain seq x y z
N MET A 1 22.49 14.13 5.24
CA MET A 1 21.37 13.24 5.62
C MET A 1 20.15 14.06 5.33
N GLY A 2 19.40 13.71 4.29
CA GLY A 2 18.13 14.35 4.03
C GLY A 2 17.10 13.96 5.08
N SER A 3 15.96 14.64 5.05
CA SER A 3 14.80 14.32 5.87
C SER A 3 13.90 13.33 5.14
N PHE A 4 13.22 12.50 5.92
CA PHE A 4 12.15 11.65 5.45
C PHE A 4 10.97 11.85 6.37
N PHE A 5 9.82 12.28 5.83
CA PHE A 5 8.61 12.38 6.64
C PHE A 5 7.33 12.29 5.83
N THR A 6 6.26 11.92 6.52
CA THR A 6 4.90 11.92 6.00
C THR A 6 3.92 12.66 6.92
N ASN A 7 2.90 13.29 6.32
CA ASN A 7 1.72 13.78 7.03
C ASN A 7 0.52 13.94 6.09
N ILE A 8 -0.67 14.11 6.66
CA ILE A 8 -1.91 14.37 5.93
C ILE A 8 -2.47 15.72 6.37
N GLN A 9 -2.81 16.58 5.41
CA GLN A 9 -3.51 17.85 5.62
C GLN A 9 -4.99 17.65 5.31
N ILE A 10 -5.87 17.91 6.26
CA ILE A 10 -7.32 17.68 6.12
C ILE A 10 -8.07 19.00 6.28
N LYS A 11 -8.93 19.32 5.30
CA LYS A 11 -9.74 20.54 5.35
C LYS A 11 -10.96 20.34 6.24
N SER A 12 -11.06 21.14 7.30
CA SER A 12 -12.19 21.15 8.23
C SER A 12 -13.50 21.52 7.53
N VAL A 13 -14.59 20.86 7.92
CA VAL A 13 -15.96 21.12 7.43
C VAL A 13 -16.75 21.84 8.54
N GLY A 14 -16.57 23.16 8.65
CA GLY A 14 -17.36 24.02 9.53
C GLY A 14 -16.81 24.23 10.95
N PRO A 15 -17.57 24.91 11.83
CA PRO A 15 -17.09 25.45 13.11
C PRO A 15 -16.92 24.42 14.26
N ASN A 16 -17.32 23.15 14.09
CA ASN A 16 -17.15 22.11 15.12
C ASN A 16 -15.80 21.35 15.00
N SER A 17 -14.75 22.06 14.60
CA SER A 17 -13.72 21.59 13.66
C SER A 17 -12.78 20.46 14.10
N LEU A 18 -12.62 20.16 15.39
CA LEU A 18 -11.49 19.35 15.85
C LEU A 18 -11.87 18.13 16.71
N LEU A 19 -12.99 18.18 17.42
CA LEU A 19 -13.51 17.03 18.18
C LEU A 19 -14.24 16.05 17.27
N ASP A 20 -15.13 16.55 16.42
CA ASP A 20 -15.86 15.72 15.44
C ASP A 20 -14.88 15.06 14.46
N LEU A 21 -13.81 15.77 14.07
CA LEU A 21 -12.74 15.21 13.25
C LEU A 21 -12.02 14.05 13.94
N LYS A 22 -11.70 14.19 15.24
CA LYS A 22 -11.02 13.13 16.00
C LYS A 22 -11.86 11.87 16.04
N GLU A 23 -13.14 12.01 16.36
CA GLU A 23 -14.07 10.87 16.40
C GLU A 23 -14.19 10.21 15.03
N GLU A 24 -14.24 10.99 13.95
CA GLU A 24 -14.29 10.41 12.60
C GLU A 24 -12.98 9.73 12.18
N ILE A 25 -11.83 10.28 12.55
CA ILE A 25 -10.52 9.65 12.32
C ILE A 25 -10.47 8.32 13.08
N ILE A 26 -10.86 8.30 14.37
CA ILE A 26 -10.95 7.08 15.18
C ILE A 26 -11.86 6.06 14.49
N ALA A 27 -13.08 6.46 14.12
CA ALA A 27 -14.04 5.58 13.47
C ALA A 27 -13.52 5.04 12.13
N THR A 28 -12.85 5.88 11.34
CA THR A 28 -12.24 5.51 10.05
C THR A 28 -11.16 4.45 10.24
N ILE A 29 -10.28 4.63 11.23
CA ILE A 29 -9.20 3.69 11.53
C ILE A 29 -9.78 2.35 11.99
N MET A 30 -10.70 2.40 12.96
CA MET A 30 -11.31 1.19 13.52
C MET A 30 -12.08 0.39 12.46
N LYS A 31 -12.78 1.07 11.55
CA LYS A 31 -13.62 0.42 10.53
C LYS A 31 -12.84 -0.11 9.35
N ASN A 32 -11.85 0.63 8.86
CA ASN A 32 -11.20 0.32 7.58
C ASN A 32 -9.85 -0.40 7.75
N PHE A 33 -9.26 -0.37 8.94
CA PHE A 33 -7.91 -0.90 9.18
C PHE A 33 -7.84 -1.96 10.29
N ASP A 34 -8.98 -2.38 10.84
CA ASP A 34 -9.09 -3.43 11.86
C ASP A 34 -8.27 -3.17 13.14
N TYR A 35 -8.40 -1.95 13.68
CA TYR A 35 -7.77 -1.55 14.95
C TYR A 35 -8.83 -1.26 16.02
N ASP A 36 -8.46 -1.47 17.28
CA ASP A 36 -9.16 -0.97 18.47
C ASP A 36 -8.45 0.26 19.02
N LYS A 37 -9.19 1.32 19.35
CA LYS A 37 -8.64 2.43 20.14
C LYS A 37 -8.32 1.97 21.56
N VAL A 38 -7.14 2.33 22.06
CA VAL A 38 -6.67 2.04 23.42
C VAL A 38 -6.15 3.32 24.10
N GLU A 39 -6.08 3.30 25.44
CA GLU A 39 -5.67 4.47 26.22
C GLU A 39 -4.15 4.61 26.36
N GLU A 40 -3.41 3.51 26.18
CA GLU A 40 -1.96 3.45 26.34
C GLU A 40 -1.28 3.16 25.00
N SER A 41 0.01 3.52 24.89
CA SER A 41 0.82 3.24 23.70
C SER A 41 0.75 1.76 23.32
N SER A 42 0.45 1.49 22.05
CA SER A 42 0.31 0.12 21.50
C SER A 42 0.93 0.03 20.11
N ASP A 43 0.28 -0.64 19.16
CA ASP A 43 0.88 -1.05 17.88
C ASP A 43 0.98 0.10 16.87
N ARG A 44 0.11 1.11 17.01
CA ARG A 44 0.09 2.29 16.15
C ARG A 44 -0.34 3.52 16.93
N ALA A 45 0.36 4.63 16.74
CA ALA A 45 -0.01 5.94 17.24
C ALA A 45 -0.29 6.91 16.11
N ILE A 46 -1.27 7.79 16.33
CA ILE A 46 -1.60 8.88 15.41
C ILE A 46 -1.64 10.18 16.19
N ILE A 47 -0.99 11.21 15.65
CA ILE A 47 -1.02 12.55 16.22
C ILE A 47 -1.93 13.41 15.33
N ILE A 48 -2.88 14.07 15.96
CA ILE A 48 -3.74 15.07 15.30
C ILE A 48 -3.34 16.44 15.86
N SER A 49 -2.87 17.34 15.00
CA SER A 49 -2.53 18.73 15.34
C SER A 49 -3.44 19.69 14.58
N GLY A 50 -4.06 20.63 15.28
CA GLY A 50 -4.81 21.71 14.63
C GLY A 50 -4.93 22.97 15.47
N ASP A 51 -5.23 24.07 14.80
CA ASP A 51 -5.42 25.39 15.40
C ASP A 51 -6.88 25.84 15.19
N VAL A 52 -7.49 26.44 16.21
CA VAL A 52 -8.87 26.96 16.13
C VAL A 52 -9.03 28.05 15.06
N ASN A 53 -7.93 28.68 14.63
CA ASN A 53 -7.93 29.70 13.59
C ASN A 53 -7.56 29.15 12.19
N SER A 54 -7.34 27.84 12.08
CA SER A 54 -7.00 27.16 10.83
C SER A 54 -8.19 26.33 10.34
N ASP A 55 -8.47 26.41 9.04
CA ASP A 55 -9.41 25.51 8.38
C ASP A 55 -8.77 24.16 8.05
N TRP A 56 -7.51 23.96 8.42
CA TRP A 56 -6.73 22.76 8.14
C TRP A 56 -6.20 22.13 9.42
N ILE A 57 -6.21 20.80 9.44
CA ILE A 57 -5.72 19.95 10.51
C ILE A 57 -4.67 19.01 9.92
N THR A 58 -3.56 18.84 10.65
CA THR A 58 -2.50 17.90 10.27
C THR A 58 -2.68 16.60 11.03
N VAL A 59 -2.60 15.49 10.31
CA VAL A 59 -2.57 14.14 10.88
C VAL A 59 -1.20 13.53 10.58
N TYR A 60 -0.55 13.02 11.61
CA TYR A 60 0.69 12.26 11.52
C TYR A 60 0.39 10.83 11.92
N ASP A 61 0.87 9.90 11.12
CA ASP A 61 0.69 8.48 11.35
C ASP A 61 2.05 7.80 11.54
N GLU A 62 2.16 7.02 12.61
CA GLU A 62 3.40 6.30 12.94
C GLU A 62 3.76 5.27 11.86
N LEU A 63 2.75 4.61 11.28
CA LEU A 63 2.95 3.57 10.27
C LEU A 63 3.51 4.15 8.97
N SER A 64 2.94 5.24 8.47
CA SER A 64 3.39 5.86 7.22
C SER A 64 4.78 6.49 7.29
N ASP A 65 5.24 6.88 8.49
CA ASP A 65 6.57 7.45 8.72
C ASP A 65 7.68 6.38 8.71
N SER A 66 7.33 5.12 8.43
CA SER A 66 8.22 3.95 8.34
C SER A 66 8.34 3.34 6.93
N ASP A 67 8.30 4.20 5.89
CA ASP A 67 8.36 3.85 4.46
C ASP A 67 7.10 3.18 3.86
N ASP A 68 6.00 3.05 4.61
CA ASP A 68 4.70 2.58 4.07
C ASP A 68 3.86 3.76 3.56
N TYR A 69 4.23 4.31 2.40
CA TYR A 69 3.49 5.40 1.78
C TYR A 69 2.07 5.01 1.33
N GLN A 70 1.79 3.72 1.08
CA GLN A 70 0.44 3.29 0.70
C GLN A 70 -0.52 3.45 1.87
N SER A 71 -0.09 3.10 3.09
CA SER A 71 -0.90 3.31 4.30
C SER A 71 -1.31 4.78 4.50
N LEU A 72 -0.43 5.73 4.12
CA LEU A 72 -0.71 7.16 4.15
C LEU A 72 -1.82 7.55 3.15
N GLU A 73 -1.72 7.06 1.92
CA GLU A 73 -2.70 7.32 0.87
C GLU A 73 -4.07 6.71 1.21
N ASP A 74 -4.09 5.49 1.72
CA ASP A 74 -5.31 4.79 2.14
C ASP A 74 -5.98 5.53 3.29
N LEU A 75 -5.21 5.98 4.29
CA LEU A 75 -5.71 6.77 5.40
C LEU A 75 -6.26 8.12 4.94
N ALA A 76 -5.53 8.85 4.09
CA ALA A 76 -5.96 10.14 3.55
C ALA A 76 -7.25 10.00 2.72
N SER A 77 -7.31 8.97 1.89
CA SER A 77 -8.50 8.62 1.11
C SER A 77 -9.69 8.34 2.02
N ALA A 78 -9.54 7.42 2.98
CA ALA A 78 -10.61 7.01 3.88
C ALA A 78 -11.15 8.18 4.71
N ILE A 79 -10.27 9.03 5.26
CA ILE A 79 -10.70 10.19 6.04
C ILE A 79 -11.40 11.22 5.15
N SER A 80 -10.88 11.49 3.95
CA SER A 80 -11.51 12.43 3.01
C SER A 80 -12.92 11.96 2.60
N GLN A 81 -13.13 10.64 2.48
CA GLN A 81 -14.42 10.03 2.20
C GLN A 81 -15.39 10.22 3.36
N ALA A 82 -14.94 9.89 4.57
CA ALA A 82 -15.76 9.95 5.79
C ALA A 82 -16.27 11.37 6.06
N LEU A 83 -15.40 12.36 5.89
CA LEU A 83 -15.71 13.77 6.15
C LEU A 83 -16.32 14.49 4.94
N GLY A 84 -16.32 13.87 3.76
CA GLY A 84 -16.79 14.49 2.53
C GLY A 84 -15.98 15.73 2.11
N THR A 85 -14.68 15.77 2.42
CA THR A 85 -13.81 16.96 2.30
C THR A 85 -12.53 16.69 1.49
N TYR A 86 -11.67 17.70 1.38
CA TYR A 86 -10.34 17.56 0.80
C TYR A 86 -9.34 17.04 1.82
N ALA A 87 -8.48 16.12 1.38
CA ALA A 87 -7.26 15.74 2.09
C ALA A 87 -6.06 15.80 1.16
N VAL A 88 -4.88 16.09 1.70
CA VAL A 88 -3.61 16.04 0.96
C VAL A 88 -2.60 15.22 1.75
N SER A 89 -2.15 14.10 1.20
CA SER A 89 -0.99 13.39 1.76
C SER A 89 0.29 14.04 1.24
N ASN A 90 1.24 14.28 2.15
CA ASN A 90 2.57 14.80 1.86
C ASN A 90 3.60 13.73 2.19
N LEU A 91 4.56 13.52 1.29
CA LEU A 91 5.74 12.69 1.48
C LEU A 91 6.96 13.52 1.07
N VAL A 92 7.93 13.62 1.98
CA VAL A 92 9.28 14.10 1.67
C VAL A 92 10.25 12.93 1.81
N TYR A 93 11.08 12.71 0.78
CA TYR A 93 12.06 11.63 0.73
C TYR A 93 13.47 12.18 0.49
N ASP A 94 14.38 11.87 1.41
CA ASP A 94 15.79 12.30 1.45
C ASP A 94 16.01 13.80 1.18
N SER A 95 15.07 14.66 1.60
CA SER A 95 15.02 16.10 1.28
C SER A 95 15.00 16.48 -0.21
N ASP A 96 14.99 15.52 -1.13
CA ASP A 96 15.10 15.79 -2.57
C ASP A 96 13.74 15.68 -3.28
N LEU A 97 12.92 14.71 -2.87
CA LEU A 97 11.64 14.42 -3.50
C LEU A 97 10.48 14.84 -2.58
N LEU A 98 9.59 15.68 -3.10
CA LEU A 98 8.28 16.01 -2.52
C LEU A 98 7.19 15.38 -3.37
N CYS A 99 6.36 14.53 -2.77
CA CYS A 99 5.13 14.01 -3.36
C CYS A 99 3.92 14.54 -2.57
N MET A 100 2.93 15.05 -3.28
CA MET A 100 1.69 15.53 -2.70
C MET A 100 0.50 14.99 -3.46
N ARG A 101 -0.33 14.16 -2.82
CA ARG A 101 -1.53 13.61 -3.45
C ARG A 101 -2.79 14.27 -2.91
N LEU A 102 -3.62 14.75 -3.82
CA LEU A 102 -4.89 15.38 -3.52
C LEU A 102 -6.03 14.36 -3.54
N PHE A 103 -6.82 14.33 -2.48
CA PHE A 103 -8.03 13.54 -2.35
C PHE A 103 -9.25 14.43 -2.14
N GLU A 104 -10.39 13.99 -2.68
CA GLU A 104 -11.71 14.54 -2.40
C GLU A 104 -12.70 13.38 -2.30
N GLN A 105 -13.37 13.25 -1.16
CA GLN A 105 -14.41 12.24 -0.95
C GLN A 105 -13.94 10.80 -1.27
N GLY A 106 -12.71 10.44 -0.87
CA GLY A 106 -12.11 9.12 -1.10
C GLY A 106 -11.52 8.89 -2.49
N LYS A 107 -11.50 9.91 -3.35
CA LYS A 107 -10.96 9.79 -4.71
C LYS A 107 -9.66 10.57 -4.82
N SER A 108 -8.58 9.90 -5.27
CA SER A 108 -7.36 10.57 -5.70
C SER A 108 -7.64 11.42 -6.94
N LEU A 109 -7.59 12.74 -6.79
CA LEU A 109 -7.87 13.70 -7.87
C LEU A 109 -6.63 14.03 -8.69
N ASP A 110 -5.48 14.13 -8.04
CA ASP A 110 -4.23 14.54 -8.67
C ASP A 110 -3.02 14.20 -7.80
N LEU A 111 -1.84 14.14 -8.44
CA LEU A 111 -0.55 13.95 -7.77
C LEU A 111 0.42 15.00 -8.28
N TYR A 112 0.92 15.82 -7.36
CA TYR A 112 2.03 16.73 -7.59
C TYR A 112 3.33 16.10 -7.11
N VAL A 113 4.38 16.23 -7.91
CA VAL A 113 5.75 15.85 -7.53
C VAL A 113 6.69 16.99 -7.90
N ASN A 114 7.68 17.33 -7.07
CA ASN A 114 8.62 18.39 -7.43
C ASN A 114 9.55 17.96 -8.58
N ASP A 115 9.92 16.68 -8.65
CA ASP A 115 10.75 16.09 -9.69
C ASP A 115 10.14 14.76 -10.20
N VAL A 116 9.72 14.74 -11.48
CA VAL A 116 9.08 13.58 -12.10
C VAL A 116 10.09 12.49 -12.44
N GLU A 117 11.31 12.85 -12.82
CA GLU A 117 12.35 11.88 -13.19
C GLU A 117 12.80 11.13 -11.94
N LEU A 118 13.08 11.88 -10.87
CA LEU A 118 13.47 11.32 -9.57
C LEU A 118 12.35 10.46 -8.97
N TYR A 119 11.10 10.89 -9.05
CA TYR A 119 9.94 10.09 -8.64
C TYR A 119 9.87 8.74 -9.36
N ASN A 120 10.07 8.75 -10.68
CA ASN A 120 10.03 7.55 -11.51
C ASN A 120 11.17 6.59 -11.18
N GLU A 121 12.36 7.12 -10.88
CA GLU A 121 13.52 6.32 -10.46
C GLU A 121 13.25 5.64 -9.11
N PHE A 122 12.82 6.41 -8.10
CA PHE A 122 12.60 5.88 -6.75
C PHE A 122 11.47 4.86 -6.69
N LEU A 123 10.34 5.14 -7.36
CA LEU A 123 9.15 4.28 -7.28
C LEU A 123 8.99 3.33 -8.47
N GLN A 124 9.99 3.28 -9.36
CA GLN A 124 9.98 2.47 -10.58
C GLN A 124 8.71 2.69 -11.43
N GLN A 125 8.29 3.95 -11.53
CA GLN A 125 7.09 4.37 -12.27
C GLN A 125 7.46 4.98 -13.64
N ASN A 126 6.46 5.18 -14.50
CA ASN A 126 6.63 5.84 -15.80
C ASN A 126 5.68 7.05 -15.97
N ARG A 127 5.73 7.95 -14.99
CA ARG A 127 4.92 9.17 -14.97
C ARG A 127 5.50 10.19 -15.96
N LYS A 128 4.63 10.79 -16.78
CA LYS A 128 5.01 11.79 -17.80
C LYS A 128 4.61 13.23 -17.47
N ARG A 129 3.77 13.43 -16.47
CA ARG A 129 3.20 14.73 -16.15
C ARG A 129 3.32 15.02 -14.67
N ASN A 130 3.68 16.25 -14.35
CA ASN A 130 3.46 16.79 -13.02
C ASN A 130 1.96 17.16 -12.87
N GLY A 131 1.49 17.42 -11.65
CA GLY A 131 0.08 17.69 -11.32
C GLY A 131 -0.60 18.74 -12.20
N GLN A 132 -1.89 18.95 -11.98
CA GLN A 132 -2.73 19.90 -12.70
C GLN A 132 -3.15 21.04 -11.78
N LEU A 133 -2.59 22.23 -11.97
CA LEU A 133 -2.91 23.44 -11.16
C LEU A 133 -4.41 23.70 -10.96
N SER A 134 -5.26 23.36 -11.94
CA SER A 134 -6.72 23.52 -11.82
C SER A 134 -7.35 22.63 -10.76
N ARG A 135 -6.76 21.47 -10.45
CA ARG A 135 -7.22 20.55 -9.41
C ARG A 135 -6.91 21.07 -8.00
N TRP A 136 -5.81 21.80 -7.86
CA TRP A 136 -5.34 22.37 -6.60
C TRP A 136 -5.93 23.75 -6.30
N ALA A 137 -6.43 24.46 -7.31
CA ALA A 137 -7.01 25.79 -7.16
C ALA A 137 -8.10 25.92 -6.07
N PRO A 138 -8.99 24.93 -5.83
CA PRO A 138 -9.98 24.99 -4.75
C PRO A 138 -9.40 24.99 -3.33
N LEU A 139 -8.12 24.66 -3.17
CA LEU A 139 -7.43 24.65 -1.88
C LEU A 139 -6.80 25.99 -1.53
N LEU A 140 -6.68 26.91 -2.49
CA LEU A 140 -6.03 28.19 -2.28
C LEU A 140 -6.83 29.05 -1.30
N LYS A 141 -6.14 29.65 -0.33
CA LYS A 141 -6.76 30.55 0.66
C LYS A 141 -6.80 31.99 0.15
N GLU A 142 -5.63 32.63 0.09
CA GLU A 142 -5.47 34.02 -0.36
C GLU A 142 -4.66 34.12 -1.66
N ALA A 143 -3.87 33.09 -1.97
CA ALA A 143 -3.09 33.01 -3.19
C ALA A 143 -3.96 32.74 -4.42
N ASN A 144 -3.47 33.14 -5.58
CA ASN A 144 -4.11 32.84 -6.86
C ASN A 144 -3.36 31.73 -7.62
N LYS A 145 -3.96 31.25 -8.71
CA LYS A 145 -3.39 30.16 -9.53
C LYS A 145 -2.01 30.50 -10.12
N SER A 146 -1.71 31.78 -10.37
CA SER A 146 -0.41 32.22 -10.86
C SER A 146 0.65 32.08 -9.77
N ASP A 147 0.33 32.40 -8.52
CA ASP A 147 1.25 32.22 -7.38
C ASP A 147 1.60 30.74 -7.21
N LEU A 148 0.60 29.85 -7.27
CA LEU A 148 0.83 28.40 -7.24
C LEU A 148 1.71 27.93 -8.40
N SER A 149 1.48 28.46 -9.61
CA SER A 149 2.30 28.13 -10.78
C SER A 149 3.76 28.56 -10.62
N LEU A 150 4.01 29.71 -10.00
CA LEU A 150 5.37 30.19 -9.72
C LEU A 150 6.06 29.25 -8.73
N ILE A 151 5.38 28.93 -7.62
CA ILE A 151 5.92 27.99 -6.62
C ILE A 151 6.23 26.66 -7.28
N TRP A 152 5.38 26.12 -8.15
CA TRP A 152 5.61 24.83 -8.83
C TRP A 152 6.83 24.84 -9.76
N GLN A 153 7.10 25.96 -10.43
CA GLN A 153 8.22 26.12 -11.36
C GLN A 153 9.55 26.47 -10.67
N GLU A 154 9.51 26.95 -9.43
CA GLU A 154 10.71 27.31 -8.68
C GLU A 154 11.59 26.08 -8.39
N GLU A 155 12.88 26.15 -8.72
CA GLU A 155 13.83 25.13 -8.28
C GLU A 155 14.16 25.36 -6.81
N SER A 156 13.86 24.38 -5.97
CA SER A 156 14.19 24.38 -4.55
C SER A 156 15.34 23.41 -4.30
N LEU A 157 16.34 23.82 -3.52
CA LEU A 157 17.42 22.92 -3.11
C LEU A 157 16.89 21.77 -2.23
N PHE A 158 15.86 22.04 -1.43
CA PHE A 158 15.23 21.07 -0.53
C PHE A 158 13.73 21.00 -0.78
N ALA A 159 13.18 19.79 -0.78
CA ALA A 159 11.76 19.48 -0.89
C ALA A 159 10.92 20.18 0.19
N GLU A 160 11.49 20.36 1.38
CA GLU A 160 10.89 21.03 2.53
C GLU A 160 10.64 22.51 2.26
N ASP A 161 11.56 23.20 1.58
CA ASP A 161 11.40 24.61 1.23
C ASP A 161 10.22 24.80 0.27
N LYS A 162 10.09 23.87 -0.69
CA LYS A 162 8.95 23.81 -1.61
C LYS A 162 7.64 23.58 -0.87
N LEU A 163 7.61 22.59 0.02
CA LEU A 163 6.44 22.26 0.83
C LEU A 163 6.07 23.43 1.76
N HIS A 164 7.06 24.12 2.32
CA HIS A 164 6.87 25.29 3.16
C HIS A 164 6.21 26.43 2.36
N SER A 165 6.65 26.71 1.13
CA SER A 165 5.99 27.69 0.25
C SER A 165 4.57 27.28 -0.14
N LEU A 166 4.34 26.00 -0.44
CA LEU A 166 3.01 25.46 -0.75
C LEU A 166 2.06 25.52 0.45
N SER A 167 2.55 25.24 1.66
CA SER A 167 1.75 25.29 2.89
C SER A 167 1.16 26.68 3.12
N LYS A 168 1.94 27.74 2.87
CA LYS A 168 1.47 29.13 2.95
C LYS A 168 0.41 29.44 1.91
N CYS A 169 0.60 28.93 0.68
CA CYS A 169 -0.31 29.09 -0.44
C CYS A 169 -1.71 28.48 -0.15
N PHE A 170 -1.73 27.29 0.47
CA PHE A 170 -2.96 26.59 0.86
C PHE A 170 -3.52 27.01 2.22
N GLY A 171 -2.78 27.82 2.97
CA GLY A 171 -3.18 28.27 4.31
C GLY A 171 -3.09 27.17 5.37
N TRP A 172 -2.16 26.22 5.20
CA TRP A 172 -1.85 25.20 6.19
C TRP A 172 -1.02 25.78 7.36
N LEU A 173 -0.96 25.03 8.45
CA LEU A 173 -0.02 25.32 9.54
C LEU A 173 1.39 24.91 9.10
N THR A 174 2.15 25.86 8.55
CA THR A 174 3.44 25.61 7.90
C THR A 174 4.40 24.72 8.69
N ASP A 175 4.65 25.02 9.96
CA ASP A 175 5.56 24.24 10.81
C ASP A 175 5.07 22.79 11.01
N ASP A 176 3.74 22.61 11.06
CA ASP A 176 3.12 21.31 11.22
C ASP A 176 3.14 20.52 9.89
N SER A 177 3.04 21.18 8.73
CA SER A 177 3.08 20.54 7.42
C SER A 177 4.47 20.10 6.98
N CYS A 178 5.53 20.69 7.54
CA CYS A 178 6.93 20.41 7.19
C CYS A 178 7.62 19.45 8.18
N THR A 179 6.87 18.55 8.81
CA THR A 179 7.39 17.56 9.76
C THR A 179 6.62 16.24 9.70
N GLY A 180 7.18 15.20 10.30
CA GLY A 180 6.62 13.84 10.37
C GLY A 180 6.29 13.40 11.79
N PHE A 181 5.68 12.22 11.92
CA PHE A 181 5.35 11.62 13.20
C PHE A 181 6.57 11.53 14.12
N ASN A 182 7.68 10.96 13.64
CA ASN A 182 8.89 10.71 14.42
C ASN A 182 9.54 12.00 14.92
N TYR A 183 9.54 13.04 14.10
CA TYR A 183 10.06 14.36 14.47
C TYR A 183 9.13 15.03 15.49
N ARG A 184 7.82 15.02 15.25
CA ARG A 184 6.83 15.62 16.16
C ARG A 184 6.82 14.96 17.53
N GLN A 185 6.97 13.64 17.59
CA GLN A 185 7.08 12.91 18.84
C GLN A 185 8.35 13.29 19.63
N LYS A 186 9.48 13.51 18.95
CA LYS A 186 10.77 13.91 19.57
C LYS A 186 10.77 15.35 20.08
N ASP A 187 10.18 16.28 19.33
CA ASP A 187 10.18 17.72 19.65
C ASP A 187 9.21 18.11 20.77
N ARG A 188 8.56 17.11 21.39
CA ARG A 188 7.51 17.19 22.41
C ARG A 188 6.20 17.76 21.88
N LEU A 189 5.14 17.01 22.15
CA LEU A 189 3.77 17.35 21.80
C LEU A 189 3.34 18.66 22.47
N GLY A 190 2.70 19.53 21.69
CA GLY A 190 2.16 20.80 22.13
C GLY A 190 0.71 20.70 22.62
N PRO A 191 0.14 21.81 23.15
CA PRO A 191 -1.27 21.86 23.60
C PRO A 191 -2.30 21.71 22.47
N ARG A 192 -1.87 21.80 21.20
CA ARG A 192 -2.69 21.60 20.01
C ARG A 192 -2.70 20.14 19.53
N ASP A 193 -1.80 19.32 20.06
CA ASP A 193 -1.61 17.95 19.63
C ASP A 193 -2.52 17.02 20.45
N THR A 194 -3.05 15.99 19.80
CA THR A 194 -3.72 14.88 20.46
C THR A 194 -3.17 13.59 19.91
N VAL A 195 -2.71 12.73 20.82
CA VAL A 195 -2.23 11.39 20.45
C VAL A 195 -3.37 10.41 20.66
N LEU A 196 -3.57 9.57 19.65
CA LEU A 196 -4.48 8.45 19.67
C LEU A 196 -3.65 7.18 19.56
N TYR A 197 -3.94 6.19 20.39
CA TYR A 197 -3.29 4.89 20.34
C TYR A 197 -4.26 3.83 19.87
N PHE A 198 -3.76 2.94 19.04
CA PHE A 198 -4.51 1.87 18.42
C PHE A 198 -3.78 0.55 18.61
N ARG A 199 -4.55 -0.47 18.99
CA ARG A 199 -4.12 -1.85 19.04
C ARG A 199 -4.67 -2.56 17.81
N ASP A 200 -3.83 -3.29 17.11
CA ASP A 200 -4.26 -4.08 15.96
C ASP A 200 -5.17 -5.22 16.45
N ASN A 201 -6.37 -5.39 15.87
CA ASN A 201 -7.31 -6.45 16.22
C ASN A 201 -7.05 -7.74 15.44
N ASN A 202 -6.38 -7.61 14.32
CA ASN A 202 -5.73 -8.70 13.64
C ASN A 202 -4.24 -8.42 13.68
N PRO A 203 -3.63 -8.37 14.90
CA PRO A 203 -2.18 -8.24 14.98
C PRO A 203 -1.71 -9.41 14.15
N ALA A 204 -1.08 -9.14 13.00
CA ALA A 204 -0.22 -10.13 12.39
C ALA A 204 0.56 -10.66 13.58
N GLY A 205 0.35 -11.93 13.92
CA GLY A 205 0.59 -12.42 15.27
C GLY A 205 2.07 -12.27 15.63
N PRO A 206 2.68 -13.17 16.40
CA PRO A 206 4.06 -13.41 16.04
C PRO A 206 4.07 -13.77 14.53
N LEU A 207 4.67 -12.91 13.68
CA LEU A 207 4.86 -13.12 12.23
C LEU A 207 5.55 -14.46 11.93
N PHE A 208 6.04 -15.10 12.97
CA PHE A 208 6.27 -16.53 13.03
C PHE A 208 5.68 -17.12 14.30
N ASN A 209 4.63 -17.94 14.18
CA ASN A 209 4.13 -18.75 15.28
C ASN A 209 4.79 -20.14 15.20
N GLU A 210 5.78 -20.40 16.06
CA GLU A 210 6.50 -21.68 16.13
C GLU A 210 5.57 -22.88 16.36
N ASP A 211 4.45 -22.66 17.03
CA ASP A 211 3.43 -23.68 17.31
C ASP A 211 2.16 -23.51 16.44
N GLY A 212 2.18 -22.53 15.53
CA GLY A 212 1.04 -22.17 14.68
C GLY A 212 1.00 -22.95 13.37
N PRO A 213 -0.18 -23.06 12.74
CA PRO A 213 -0.29 -23.75 11.47
C PRO A 213 0.46 -22.99 10.37
N THR A 214 0.95 -23.69 9.36
CA THR A 214 1.48 -23.07 8.13
C THR A 214 0.45 -22.08 7.59
N LYS A 215 0.89 -20.84 7.36
CA LYS A 215 0.04 -19.74 6.94
C LYS A 215 0.85 -18.84 6.02
N PHE A 216 0.30 -18.56 4.84
CA PHE A 216 0.91 -17.59 3.94
C PHE A 216 0.44 -16.18 4.25
N GLU A 217 1.36 -15.24 4.16
CA GLU A 217 1.10 -13.81 4.17
C GLU A 217 1.63 -13.17 2.89
N TYR A 218 1.04 -12.03 2.57
CA TYR A 218 1.22 -11.34 1.32
C TYR A 218 2.65 -10.76 1.19
N GLY A 219 3.32 -11.03 0.08
CA GLY A 219 4.68 -10.51 -0.17
C GLY A 219 4.92 -9.97 -1.58
N THR A 220 3.90 -9.88 -2.44
CA THR A 220 4.04 -9.41 -3.84
C THR A 220 3.30 -8.12 -4.05
N PHE A 221 3.88 -7.15 -4.76
CA PHE A 221 3.13 -5.99 -5.21
C PHE A 221 2.95 -6.08 -6.73
N GLY A 222 1.70 -6.23 -7.17
CA GLY A 222 1.35 -6.32 -8.59
C GLY A 222 -0.13 -6.01 -8.78
N LEU A 223 -0.47 -4.74 -8.97
CA LEU A 223 -1.86 -4.29 -9.08
C LEU A 223 -2.47 -4.57 -10.47
N VAL A 224 -1.64 -4.83 -11.48
CA VAL A 224 -2.03 -4.98 -12.89
C VAL A 224 -1.06 -5.92 -13.60
N TRP A 225 -1.57 -6.76 -14.51
CA TRP A 225 -0.77 -7.62 -15.39
C TRP A 225 -0.98 -7.22 -16.87
N GLU A 226 -0.02 -6.50 -17.43
CA GLU A 226 -0.04 -6.12 -18.84
C GLU A 226 0.53 -7.23 -19.73
N CYS A 227 -0.21 -7.62 -20.77
CA CYS A 227 0.17 -8.68 -21.68
C CYS A 227 -0.01 -8.29 -23.15
N LYS A 228 0.70 -9.00 -24.02
CA LYS A 228 0.54 -8.91 -25.48
C LYS A 228 -0.15 -10.18 -26.00
N SER A 229 -1.15 -10.05 -26.87
CA SER A 229 -1.83 -11.23 -27.42
C SER A 229 -0.85 -12.16 -28.12
N ASN A 230 -1.06 -13.46 -27.93
CA ASN A 230 -0.27 -14.56 -28.50
C ASN A 230 1.21 -14.59 -28.06
N MET A 231 1.58 -13.88 -26.99
CA MET A 231 2.90 -13.97 -26.39
C MET A 231 2.81 -14.60 -25.01
N LEU A 232 3.73 -15.50 -24.67
CA LEU A 232 3.83 -16.03 -23.31
C LEU A 232 4.04 -14.86 -22.34
N SER A 233 3.14 -14.73 -21.37
CA SER A 233 3.24 -13.79 -20.26
C SER A 233 3.48 -14.57 -18.98
N SER A 234 4.30 -14.02 -18.10
CA SER A 234 4.65 -14.63 -16.82
C SER A 234 4.69 -13.56 -15.74
N GLN A 235 4.14 -13.87 -14.57
CA GLN A 235 4.17 -13.00 -13.39
C GLN A 235 4.61 -13.83 -12.19
N ARG A 236 5.52 -13.23 -11.41
CA ARG A 236 6.06 -13.81 -10.20
C ARG A 236 5.27 -13.35 -8.99
N PHE A 237 4.97 -14.30 -8.11
CA PHE A 237 4.33 -14.10 -6.83
C PHE A 237 5.23 -14.63 -5.72
N PHE A 238 5.37 -13.82 -4.68
CA PHE A 238 6.08 -14.06 -3.45
C PHE A 238 5.11 -14.09 -2.27
N HIS A 239 5.28 -15.08 -1.42
CA HIS A 239 4.51 -15.24 -0.18
C HIS A 239 5.46 -15.63 0.94
N GLN A 240 5.16 -15.16 2.15
CA GLN A 240 5.93 -15.49 3.33
C GLN A 240 5.13 -16.49 4.17
N ASN A 241 5.73 -17.61 4.56
CA ASN A 241 5.12 -18.46 5.58
C ASN A 241 5.33 -17.81 6.96
N THR A 242 4.28 -17.82 7.80
CA THR A 242 4.30 -17.29 9.17
C THR A 242 4.03 -18.37 10.23
N GLY A 243 3.96 -19.64 9.84
CA GLY A 243 3.81 -20.77 10.77
C GLY A 243 4.89 -21.82 10.61
N VAL A 244 4.60 -23.04 11.06
CA VAL A 244 5.51 -24.18 10.89
C VAL A 244 5.74 -24.54 9.42
N SER A 245 6.80 -25.30 9.14
CA SER A 245 7.01 -25.92 7.83
C SER A 245 5.94 -26.98 7.55
N GLU A 246 5.51 -27.09 6.30
CA GLU A 246 4.56 -28.12 5.86
C GLU A 246 4.98 -28.65 4.49
N ARG A 247 4.53 -29.85 4.14
CA ARG A 247 4.70 -30.41 2.80
C ARG A 247 3.39 -30.34 2.02
N GLY A 248 3.47 -29.80 0.80
CA GLY A 248 2.37 -29.67 -0.13
C GLY A 248 1.93 -28.23 -0.33
N LEU A 249 1.96 -27.77 -1.58
CA LEU A 249 1.42 -26.47 -1.99
C LEU A 249 0.29 -26.69 -3.00
N SER A 250 -0.78 -25.89 -2.89
CA SER A 250 -1.86 -25.86 -3.87
C SER A 250 -2.04 -24.45 -4.39
N ILE A 251 -2.05 -24.31 -5.72
CA ILE A 251 -2.28 -23.05 -6.41
C ILE A 251 -3.61 -23.14 -7.14
N ARG A 252 -4.46 -22.14 -6.96
CA ARG A 252 -5.79 -22.05 -7.56
C ARG A 252 -5.85 -20.84 -8.47
N VAL A 253 -6.37 -21.01 -9.67
CA VAL A 253 -6.48 -19.92 -10.64
C VAL A 253 -7.86 -19.92 -11.27
N TRP A 254 -8.56 -18.79 -11.22
CA TRP A 254 -9.91 -18.62 -11.80
C TRP A 254 -10.16 -17.16 -12.20
N GLY A 255 -11.32 -16.86 -12.80
CA GLY A 255 -11.71 -15.50 -13.16
C GLY A 255 -12.18 -15.37 -14.61
N SER A 256 -12.59 -14.17 -15.01
CA SER A 256 -13.14 -13.92 -16.35
C SER A 256 -12.14 -14.19 -17.46
N ALA A 257 -10.84 -14.06 -17.19
CA ALA A 257 -9.80 -14.42 -18.16
C ALA A 257 -9.87 -15.90 -18.60
N ILE A 258 -10.23 -16.79 -17.68
CA ILE A 258 -10.40 -18.24 -17.93
C ILE A 258 -11.79 -18.52 -18.48
N ASP A 259 -12.84 -17.98 -17.83
CA ASP A 259 -14.23 -18.21 -18.20
C ASP A 259 -14.54 -17.77 -19.63
N GLU A 260 -14.01 -16.63 -20.05
CA GLU A 260 -14.19 -16.11 -21.40
C GLU A 260 -13.24 -16.76 -22.43
N GLY A 261 -12.37 -17.69 -22.02
CA GLY A 261 -11.37 -18.30 -22.88
C GLY A 261 -10.39 -17.27 -23.47
N SER A 262 -10.01 -16.27 -22.65
CA SER A 262 -9.11 -15.19 -23.05
C SER A 262 -7.64 -15.54 -22.83
N ILE A 263 -7.34 -16.61 -22.09
CA ILE A 263 -5.99 -17.16 -21.90
C ILE A 263 -5.95 -18.66 -22.17
N VAL A 264 -4.77 -19.18 -22.54
CA VAL A 264 -4.48 -20.62 -22.70
C VAL A 264 -3.11 -20.97 -22.13
N SER A 265 -2.81 -22.27 -22.05
CA SER A 265 -1.51 -22.80 -21.60
C SER A 265 -1.11 -22.29 -20.21
N LEU A 266 -2.09 -22.21 -19.30
CA LEU A 266 -1.83 -21.81 -17.92
C LEU A 266 -0.91 -22.84 -17.25
N THR A 267 0.23 -22.38 -16.77
CA THR A 267 1.18 -23.16 -15.98
C THR A 267 1.57 -22.40 -14.72
N ALA A 268 2.02 -23.12 -13.70
CA ALA A 268 2.67 -22.54 -12.54
C ALA A 268 3.94 -23.33 -12.24
N ASP A 269 5.00 -22.61 -11.87
CA ASP A 269 6.28 -23.16 -11.44
C ASP A 269 6.61 -22.63 -10.04
N VAL A 270 7.08 -23.50 -9.15
CA VAL A 270 7.57 -23.06 -7.83
C VAL A 270 9.07 -22.83 -7.93
N VAL A 271 9.49 -21.60 -7.66
CA VAL A 271 10.89 -21.15 -7.78
C VAL A 271 11.57 -21.23 -6.43
N LEU A 272 12.62 -22.04 -6.34
CA LEU A 272 13.50 -22.15 -5.19
C LEU A 272 14.87 -21.50 -5.53
N PRO A 273 15.68 -21.11 -4.53
CA PRO A 273 16.96 -20.45 -4.76
C PRO A 273 17.94 -21.23 -5.67
N ASP A 274 17.87 -22.56 -5.65
CA ASP A 274 18.79 -23.47 -6.34
C ASP A 274 18.12 -24.40 -7.36
N GLN A 275 16.79 -24.38 -7.45
CA GLN A 275 16.02 -25.25 -8.35
C GLN A 275 14.68 -24.62 -8.75
N ILE A 276 14.13 -25.05 -9.88
CA ILE A 276 12.76 -24.73 -10.27
C ILE A 276 11.99 -26.04 -10.26
N LEU A 277 10.94 -26.11 -9.45
CA LEU A 277 10.02 -27.23 -9.45
C LEU A 277 8.95 -26.93 -10.51
N SER A 278 9.25 -27.35 -11.73
CA SER A 278 8.32 -27.29 -12.84
C SER A 278 7.36 -28.48 -12.82
N LYS A 279 6.09 -28.25 -13.20
CA LYS A 279 5.03 -29.28 -13.42
C LYS A 279 4.32 -29.79 -12.15
N GLY A 280 3.62 -28.90 -11.47
CA GLY A 280 2.55 -29.34 -10.56
C GLY A 280 1.48 -30.16 -11.29
N THR A 281 0.72 -30.96 -10.55
CA THR A 281 -0.39 -31.72 -11.12
C THR A 281 -1.58 -30.79 -11.33
N VAL A 282 -1.97 -30.59 -12.59
CA VAL A 282 -3.07 -29.69 -12.96
C VAL A 282 -4.40 -30.43 -12.97
N ARG A 283 -5.44 -29.84 -12.37
CA ARG A 283 -6.81 -30.33 -12.35
C ARG A 283 -7.78 -29.20 -12.65
N GLU A 284 -8.70 -29.41 -13.58
CA GLU A 284 -9.81 -28.50 -13.84
C GLU A 284 -10.89 -28.65 -12.77
N VAL A 285 -11.40 -27.53 -12.28
CA VAL A 285 -12.37 -27.48 -11.19
C VAL A 285 -13.36 -26.34 -11.39
N GLN A 286 -14.47 -26.39 -10.63
CA GLN A 286 -15.36 -25.26 -10.43
C GLN A 286 -15.03 -24.62 -9.08
N LEU A 287 -14.63 -23.35 -9.08
CA LEU A 287 -14.24 -22.58 -7.89
C LEU A 287 -15.31 -21.54 -7.57
N LYS A 288 -15.53 -21.27 -6.29
CA LYS A 288 -16.44 -20.21 -5.82
C LYS A 288 -15.63 -19.10 -5.18
N TYR A 289 -16.12 -17.87 -5.28
CA TYR A 289 -15.64 -16.80 -4.39
C TYR A 289 -16.08 -17.10 -2.95
N VAL A 290 -15.28 -16.67 -1.98
CA VAL A 290 -15.61 -16.80 -0.56
C VAL A 290 -16.96 -16.14 -0.23
N ASP A 291 -17.28 -15.03 -0.92
CA ASP A 291 -18.47 -14.21 -0.66
C ASP A 291 -19.54 -14.27 -1.77
N GLN A 292 -19.44 -15.19 -2.73
CA GLN A 292 -20.44 -15.32 -3.80
C GLN A 292 -20.83 -16.76 -4.08
N ASP A 293 -22.11 -16.97 -4.39
CA ASP A 293 -22.62 -18.29 -4.77
C ASP A 293 -22.23 -18.72 -6.19
N THR A 294 -21.72 -17.80 -6.99
CA THR A 294 -21.32 -18.03 -8.39
C THR A 294 -20.05 -18.89 -8.46
N THR A 295 -20.12 -19.94 -9.28
CA THR A 295 -18.96 -20.79 -9.61
C THR A 295 -18.30 -20.35 -10.90
N PHE A 296 -16.98 -20.38 -10.93
CA PHE A 296 -16.15 -20.11 -12.10
C PHE A 296 -15.36 -21.35 -12.49
N PRO A 297 -15.16 -21.59 -13.80
CA PRO A 297 -14.14 -22.53 -14.23
C PRO A 297 -12.76 -22.05 -13.76
N GLY A 298 -11.95 -22.99 -13.28
CA GLY A 298 -10.61 -22.70 -12.82
C GLY A 298 -9.73 -23.94 -12.80
N PHE A 299 -8.49 -23.73 -12.38
CA PHE A 299 -7.46 -24.75 -12.30
C PHE A 299 -6.93 -24.84 -10.87
N ILE A 300 -6.68 -26.06 -10.42
CA ILE A 300 -5.83 -26.33 -9.26
C ILE A 300 -4.53 -26.93 -9.77
N ILE A 301 -3.41 -26.41 -9.30
CA ILE A 301 -2.06 -26.88 -9.62
C ILE A 301 -1.41 -27.27 -8.29
N ASP A 302 -1.26 -28.59 -8.08
CA ASP A 302 -0.76 -29.12 -6.82
C ASP A 302 0.71 -29.53 -6.91
N PHE A 303 1.46 -29.18 -5.88
CA PHE A 303 2.85 -29.57 -5.66
C PHE A 303 2.92 -30.36 -4.35
N PRO A 304 2.49 -31.64 -4.34
CA PRO A 304 2.40 -32.44 -3.12
C PRO A 304 3.76 -32.70 -2.46
N ASP A 305 4.85 -32.59 -3.23
CA ASP A 305 6.21 -32.81 -2.76
C ASP A 305 6.97 -31.52 -2.43
N TYR A 306 6.31 -30.35 -2.52
CA TYR A 306 6.93 -29.08 -2.15
C TYR A 306 7.02 -28.95 -0.63
N ASP A 307 8.23 -28.77 -0.11
CA ASP A 307 8.44 -28.47 1.30
C ASP A 307 8.34 -26.94 1.50
N ILE A 308 7.22 -26.48 2.04
CA ILE A 308 7.01 -25.09 2.46
C ILE A 308 7.95 -24.81 3.63
N PRO A 309 8.90 -23.86 3.50
CA PRO A 309 9.81 -23.55 4.59
C PRO A 309 9.04 -22.98 5.77
N ALA A 310 9.50 -23.25 7.00
CA ALA A 310 8.94 -22.60 8.18
C ALA A 310 9.06 -21.07 8.07
N GLY A 311 8.16 -20.37 8.75
CA GLY A 311 8.29 -18.93 8.91
C GLY A 311 9.57 -18.54 9.62
N ALA A 312 9.86 -17.23 9.59
CA ALA A 312 11.05 -16.69 10.20
C ALA A 312 10.68 -15.61 11.22
N GLU A 313 11.32 -15.66 12.37
CA GLU A 313 11.18 -14.62 13.39
C GLU A 313 11.70 -13.28 12.83
N LEU A 314 10.80 -12.31 12.68
CA LEU A 314 11.16 -10.98 12.24
C LEU A 314 11.93 -10.24 13.32
N ILE A 315 13.03 -9.58 12.93
CA ILE A 315 13.80 -8.72 13.82
C ILE A 315 13.00 -7.42 13.99
N ARG A 316 12.21 -7.33 15.06
CA ARG A 316 11.34 -6.17 15.35
C ARG A 316 12.10 -4.85 15.55
N SER A 317 13.38 -4.90 15.88
CA SER A 317 14.23 -3.71 16.02
C SER A 317 15.46 -3.82 15.14
N ILE A 318 15.38 -3.22 13.94
CA ILE A 318 16.51 -3.10 13.05
C ILE A 318 17.36 -1.92 13.54
N SER A 319 18.48 -2.22 14.20
CA SER A 319 19.36 -1.18 14.77
C SER A 319 20.65 -0.99 13.98
N SER A 320 20.92 -1.89 13.02
CA SER A 320 22.18 -1.92 12.28
C SER A 320 22.02 -2.56 10.90
N ASN A 321 22.95 -2.28 9.98
CA ASN A 321 23.01 -2.94 8.67
C ASN A 321 23.14 -4.47 8.77
N LYS A 322 23.76 -4.98 9.84
CA LYS A 322 23.83 -6.43 10.10
C LYS A 322 22.47 -7.03 10.44
N ASP A 323 21.63 -6.28 11.15
CA ASP A 323 20.26 -6.69 11.46
C ASP A 323 19.40 -6.69 10.20
N ILE A 324 19.58 -5.69 9.32
CA ILE A 324 18.96 -5.68 7.99
C ILE A 324 19.35 -6.93 7.20
N GLU A 325 20.66 -7.18 7.02
CA GLU A 325 21.14 -8.35 6.28
C GLU A 325 20.63 -9.67 6.87
N LYS A 326 20.58 -9.77 8.20
CA LYS A 326 20.06 -10.95 8.90
C LYS A 326 18.56 -11.09 8.66
N SER A 327 17.78 -10.01 8.79
CA SER A 327 16.34 -9.98 8.54
C SER A 327 16.02 -10.37 7.09
N THR A 328 16.69 -9.76 6.10
CA THR A 328 16.53 -10.10 4.68
C THR A 328 16.83 -11.57 4.41
N LYS A 329 17.93 -12.11 4.96
CA LYS A 329 18.28 -13.54 4.81
C LYS A 329 17.25 -14.47 5.44
N MET A 330 16.64 -14.06 6.56
CA MET A 330 15.62 -14.84 7.24
C MET A 330 14.29 -14.80 6.49
N ASN A 331 13.85 -13.63 6.05
CA ASN A 331 12.64 -13.46 5.22
C ASN A 331 12.77 -14.23 3.90
N HIS A 332 13.94 -14.21 3.26
CA HIS A 332 14.14 -14.95 2.02
C HIS A 332 14.08 -16.47 2.22
N LYS A 333 14.38 -16.98 3.42
CA LYS A 333 14.29 -18.42 3.74
C LYS A 333 12.87 -18.89 3.99
N SER A 334 11.98 -18.03 4.49
CA SER A 334 10.56 -18.34 4.73
C SER A 334 9.68 -18.06 3.50
N GLN A 335 10.28 -17.58 2.41
CA GLN A 335 9.58 -17.16 1.21
C GLN A 335 9.31 -18.34 0.26
N THR A 336 8.07 -18.43 -0.20
CA THR A 336 7.67 -19.25 -1.35
C THR A 336 7.52 -18.34 -2.56
N THR A 337 8.12 -18.72 -3.69
CA THR A 337 8.01 -17.99 -4.95
C THR A 337 7.31 -18.86 -5.99
N VAL A 338 6.32 -18.30 -6.66
CA VAL A 338 5.51 -18.95 -7.69
C VAL A 338 5.52 -18.09 -8.94
N ASP A 339 5.92 -18.67 -10.07
CA ASP A 339 5.77 -18.05 -11.39
C ASP A 339 4.53 -18.63 -12.06
N ILE A 340 3.55 -17.78 -12.37
CA ILE A 340 2.37 -18.18 -13.16
C ILE A 340 2.58 -17.67 -14.58
N SER A 341 2.32 -18.53 -15.56
CA SER A 341 2.47 -18.19 -16.96
C SER A 341 1.26 -18.62 -17.77
N PHE A 342 0.91 -17.85 -18.78
CA PHE A 342 -0.14 -18.16 -19.75
C PHE A 342 0.08 -17.42 -21.07
N ILE A 343 -0.68 -17.79 -22.10
CA ILE A 343 -0.73 -17.09 -23.39
C ILE A 343 -2.11 -16.43 -23.51
N PRO A 344 -2.20 -15.09 -23.51
CA PRO A 344 -3.46 -14.40 -23.76
C PRO A 344 -3.81 -14.46 -25.25
N LEU A 345 -5.10 -14.58 -25.57
CA LEU A 345 -5.60 -14.75 -26.94
C LEU A 345 -6.47 -13.58 -27.42
N LYS A 346 -7.16 -12.91 -26.50
CA LYS A 346 -8.14 -11.87 -26.81
C LYS A 346 -7.71 -10.55 -26.21
N SER A 347 -7.74 -9.49 -27.00
CA SER A 347 -7.54 -8.13 -26.49
C SER A 347 -8.71 -7.71 -25.61
N GLY A 348 -8.42 -7.06 -24.49
CA GLY A 348 -9.44 -6.67 -23.52
C GLY A 348 -8.89 -6.50 -22.11
N ILE A 349 -9.80 -6.25 -21.18
CA ILE A 349 -9.50 -6.19 -19.74
C ILE A 349 -10.25 -7.35 -19.09
N TYR A 350 -9.52 -8.19 -18.36
CA TYR A 350 -10.04 -9.38 -17.70
C TYR A 350 -9.61 -9.42 -16.24
N GLU A 351 -10.25 -10.27 -15.44
CA GLU A 351 -9.85 -10.52 -14.06
C GLU A 351 -9.27 -11.94 -13.95
N LEU A 352 -8.15 -12.07 -13.26
CA LEU A 352 -7.56 -13.33 -12.86
C LEU A 352 -7.34 -13.33 -11.36
N PHE A 353 -7.87 -14.35 -10.71
CA PHE A 353 -7.68 -14.64 -9.32
C PHE A 353 -6.65 -15.75 -9.20
N VAL A 354 -5.67 -15.54 -8.34
CA VAL A 354 -4.62 -16.50 -8.03
C VAL A 354 -4.63 -16.68 -6.52
N SER A 355 -4.85 -17.90 -6.05
CA SER A 355 -4.77 -18.20 -4.63
C SER A 355 -3.80 -19.33 -4.34
N ILE A 356 -3.00 -19.17 -3.28
CA ILE A 356 -1.87 -20.03 -2.96
C ILE A 356 -1.99 -20.44 -1.51
N HIS A 357 -2.01 -21.75 -1.26
CA HIS A 357 -2.35 -22.32 0.04
C HIS A 357 -1.48 -23.53 0.39
N PRO A 358 -1.25 -23.79 1.68
CA PRO A 358 -0.80 -25.10 2.12
C PRO A 358 -1.85 -26.15 1.74
N SER A 359 -1.40 -27.32 1.28
CA SER A 359 -2.32 -28.38 0.86
C SER A 359 -3.18 -28.93 2.01
N SER A 360 -2.72 -28.83 3.26
CA SER A 360 -3.47 -29.31 4.43
C SER A 360 -4.62 -28.39 4.82
N ASN A 361 -4.53 -27.08 4.56
CA ASN A 361 -5.51 -26.11 5.00
C ASN A 361 -5.62 -24.90 4.04
N ILE A 362 -6.66 -24.92 3.22
CA ILE A 362 -6.96 -23.85 2.27
C ILE A 362 -7.16 -22.47 2.92
N MET A 363 -7.69 -22.43 4.15
CA MET A 363 -8.03 -21.16 4.82
C MET A 363 -6.79 -20.36 5.24
N ASN A 364 -5.61 -21.00 5.22
CA ASN A 364 -4.34 -20.40 5.57
C ASN A 364 -3.54 -19.94 4.34
N GLY A 365 -4.18 -19.86 3.18
CA GLY A 365 -3.59 -19.31 1.98
C GLY A 365 -3.81 -17.81 1.80
N VAL A 366 -3.32 -17.30 0.68
CA VAL A 366 -3.49 -15.91 0.24
C VAL A 366 -4.15 -15.88 -1.12
N GLU A 367 -4.97 -14.87 -1.38
CA GLU A 367 -5.65 -14.66 -2.65
C GLU A 367 -5.22 -13.33 -3.27
N HIS A 368 -4.96 -13.35 -4.58
CA HIS A 368 -4.55 -12.22 -5.39
C HIS A 368 -5.62 -12.00 -6.45
N LYS A 369 -6.25 -10.82 -6.44
CA LYS A 369 -7.12 -10.37 -7.53
C LYS A 369 -6.33 -9.48 -8.48
N ILE A 370 -6.19 -9.90 -9.73
CA ILE A 370 -5.29 -9.26 -10.69
C ILE A 370 -6.05 -8.89 -11.97
N PRO A 371 -6.20 -7.59 -12.26
CA PRO A 371 -6.60 -7.11 -13.57
C PRO A 371 -5.56 -7.47 -14.65
N ILE A 372 -5.99 -8.16 -15.70
CA ILE A 372 -5.17 -8.46 -16.89
C ILE A 372 -5.58 -7.52 -18.03
N TYR A 373 -4.59 -6.88 -18.63
CA TYR A 373 -4.76 -5.95 -19.75
C TYR A 373 -4.04 -6.49 -20.98
N VAL A 374 -4.79 -6.89 -22.00
CA VAL A 374 -4.23 -7.51 -23.21
C VAL A 374 -4.36 -6.55 -24.39
N ASP A 375 -3.22 -6.06 -24.90
CA ASP A 375 -3.12 -5.08 -25.99
C ASP A 375 -4.00 -3.83 -25.83
N THR A 376 -4.42 -3.53 -24.60
CA THR A 376 -5.07 -2.27 -24.28
C THR A 376 -3.97 -1.26 -24.04
N SER A 377 -3.90 -0.21 -24.84
CA SER A 377 -3.04 0.92 -24.51
C SER A 377 -3.61 1.60 -23.25
N ILE A 378 -3.07 1.26 -22.09
CA ILE A 378 -3.29 1.96 -20.83
C ILE A 378 -2.44 3.24 -20.90
N TRP A 379 -3.10 4.40 -20.84
CA TRP A 379 -2.47 5.72 -20.92
C TRP A 379 -2.65 6.48 -19.61
#